data_AF-A0A0D2PCJ5-F1
#
_entry.id   AF-A0A0D2PCJ5-F1
#
_cell.length_a   1.000
_cell.length_b   1.000
_cell.length_c   1.000
_cell.angle_alpha   90.00
_cell.angle_beta   90.00
_cell.angle_gamma   90.00
#
_symmetry.space_group_name_H-M   'P 1'
#
loop_
_entity.id
_entity.type
_entity.pdbx_description
1 polymer ?
#
loop_
_entity_poly.entity_id
_entity_poly.type
_entity_poly.pdbx_seq_one_letter_code
_entity_poly.pdbx_strand_id
1 'polypeptide(L)'
;MPAPTIYHVRDLGQRMGIFTVWEKKRNSKEVHWFMECFAEAMGVFFYVYFGIGSQVGWVFGNILKEAGLSSIFQIGMAYAFGIVFAITVCSSTSGGHFNPCITIAMVVFRGFPVRKALRYIPAQIFGAFIATLVVYNQWKAFLDAAEAGLEAAGPGVLEAVLFTPNGPAGAFGNYLLAPQTLPRVFMNEFVNCTVIAIIIWACIDPSNALCPPPMATFVVAFAYAASIWGYAVPGVSLNAARDVGARLAAMVIYGVEAKGTSYSAITALVNIPATLFAAFIYEIFLVDSDAAVAPESLKMIQHHQNHARLGHASGHAAPVPHSEDTDTSSNEKRSIRQFENVPV
;
A
#
# COMPACT_ATOMS: atom_id res chain seq x y z
N MET A 1 15.15 6.55 35.70
CA MET A 1 15.97 7.00 34.56
C MET A 1 15.43 8.34 34.09
N PRO A 2 16.27 9.31 33.70
CA PRO A 2 15.81 10.55 33.07
C PRO A 2 15.00 10.22 31.81
N ALA A 3 13.99 11.03 31.50
CA ALA A 3 13.21 10.88 30.28
C ALA A 3 14.17 10.99 29.07
N PRO A 4 14.02 10.12 28.05
CA PRO A 4 14.88 10.18 26.87
C PRO A 4 14.72 11.53 26.17
N THR A 5 15.84 12.19 25.85
CA THR A 5 15.84 13.42 25.06
C THR A 5 15.26 13.14 23.67
N ILE A 6 14.18 13.83 23.32
CA ILE A 6 13.52 13.69 22.02
C ILE A 6 14.10 14.75 21.08
N TYR A 7 14.68 14.30 19.97
CA TYR A 7 15.10 15.17 18.88
C TYR A 7 14.08 15.09 17.74
N HIS A 8 13.55 16.23 17.33
CA HIS A 8 12.71 16.34 16.15
C HIS A 8 13.55 16.65 14.93
N VAL A 9 13.06 16.27 13.74
CA VAL A 9 13.73 16.60 12.47
C VAL A 9 13.97 18.11 12.31
N ARG A 10 13.07 18.95 12.87
CA ARG A 10 13.22 20.42 12.89
C ARG A 10 14.38 20.91 13.77
N ASP A 11 14.80 20.11 14.75
CA ASP A 11 15.90 20.43 15.66
C ASP A 11 17.25 20.11 14.99
N LEU A 12 17.25 19.20 14.02
CA LEU A 12 18.43 18.77 13.27
C LEU A 12 18.69 19.61 12.01
N GLY A 13 17.70 20.34 11.51
CA GLY A 13 17.84 21.17 10.31
C GLY A 13 16.67 22.11 10.05
N GLN A 14 16.99 23.29 9.51
CA GLN A 14 15.97 24.29 9.16
C GLN A 14 15.32 23.96 7.81
N ARG A 15 13.98 23.95 7.79
CA ARG A 15 13.19 23.89 6.54
C ARG A 15 12.92 25.30 6.01
N MET A 16 12.67 25.41 4.70
CA MET A 16 12.22 26.66 4.10
C MET A 16 10.92 27.14 4.78
N GLY A 17 10.83 28.44 5.06
CA GLY A 17 9.74 29.01 5.87
C GLY A 17 8.33 28.70 5.38
N ILE A 18 8.14 28.58 4.05
CA ILE A 18 6.85 28.20 3.46
C ILE A 18 6.39 26.81 3.91
N PHE A 19 7.31 25.86 4.05
CA PHE A 19 6.99 24.50 4.50
C PHE A 19 6.74 24.46 6.00
N THR A 20 7.42 25.29 6.79
CA THR A 20 7.14 25.42 8.23
C THR A 20 5.72 25.94 8.48
N VAL A 21 5.26 26.93 7.71
CA VAL A 21 3.88 27.43 7.80
C VAL A 21 2.88 26.36 7.37
N TRP A 22 3.15 25.68 6.25
CA TRP A 22 2.31 24.58 5.77
C TRP A 22 2.21 23.44 6.79
N GLU A 23 3.32 23.02 7.40
CA GLU A 23 3.35 21.94 8.39
C GLU A 23 2.50 22.23 9.63
N LYS A 24 2.53 23.48 10.11
CA LYS A 24 1.63 23.91 11.21
C LYS A 24 0.17 23.69 10.83
N LYS A 25 -0.21 24.03 9.59
CA LYS A 25 -1.56 23.82 9.08
C LYS A 25 -1.87 22.34 8.85
N ARG A 26 -0.95 21.57 8.25
CA ARG A 26 -1.10 20.13 7.96
C ARG A 26 -1.29 19.30 9.24
N ASN A 27 -0.59 19.67 10.33
CA ASN A 27 -0.66 18.96 11.60
C ASN A 27 -1.86 19.39 12.46
N SER A 28 -2.65 20.37 11.99
CA SER A 28 -3.94 20.69 12.61
C SER A 28 -4.93 19.55 12.39
N LYS A 29 -5.87 19.37 13.32
CA LYS A 29 -6.94 18.37 13.22
C LYS A 29 -7.80 18.55 11.96
N GLU A 30 -7.89 19.78 11.44
CA GLU A 30 -8.69 20.14 10.27
C GLU A 30 -8.13 19.58 8.96
N VAL A 31 -6.80 19.39 8.87
CA VAL A 31 -6.12 19.00 7.64
C VAL A 31 -5.46 17.62 7.76
N HIS A 32 -5.17 17.17 8.97
CA HIS A 32 -4.45 15.90 9.18
C HIS A 32 -5.17 14.69 8.58
N TRP A 33 -6.50 14.61 8.72
CA TRP A 33 -7.29 13.52 8.14
C TRP A 33 -7.17 13.44 6.60
N PHE A 34 -6.99 14.59 5.93
CA PHE A 34 -6.80 14.63 4.49
C PHE A 34 -5.41 14.11 4.10
N MET A 35 -4.39 14.42 4.89
CA MET A 35 -3.03 13.90 4.67
C MET A 35 -2.99 12.37 4.83
N GLU A 36 -3.73 11.83 5.79
CA GLU A 36 -3.89 10.38 5.96
C GLU A 36 -4.60 9.75 4.76
N CYS A 37 -5.70 10.33 4.29
CA CYS A 37 -6.39 9.87 3.08
C CYS A 37 -5.49 9.94 1.84
N PHE A 38 -4.71 11.02 1.68
CA PHE A 38 -3.76 11.15 0.58
C PHE A 38 -2.67 10.06 0.66
N ALA A 39 -2.13 9.80 1.85
CA ALA A 39 -1.15 8.74 2.06
C ALA A 39 -1.74 7.35 1.76
N GLU A 40 -2.98 7.09 2.16
CA GLU A 40 -3.68 5.84 1.82
C GLU A 40 -3.89 5.69 0.31
N ALA A 41 -4.36 6.75 -0.37
CA ALA A 41 -4.53 6.76 -1.82
C ALA A 41 -3.19 6.57 -2.55
N MET A 42 -2.13 7.27 -2.12
CA MET A 42 -0.80 7.17 -2.70
C MET A 42 -0.17 5.79 -2.48
N GLY A 43 -0.38 5.20 -1.29
CA GLY A 43 0.09 3.84 -1.01
C GLY A 43 -0.58 2.81 -1.91
N VAL A 44 -1.90 2.91 -2.12
CA VAL A 44 -2.59 2.07 -3.10
C VAL A 44 -2.11 2.33 -4.52
N PHE A 45 -1.91 3.61 -4.88
CA PHE A 45 -1.41 4.00 -6.18
C PHE A 45 -0.10 3.28 -6.52
N PHE A 46 0.87 3.21 -5.60
CA PHE A 46 2.18 2.61 -5.89
C PHE A 46 2.08 1.15 -6.35
N TYR A 47 1.46 0.27 -5.55
CA TYR A 47 1.43 -1.15 -5.92
C TYR A 47 0.47 -1.43 -7.09
N VAL A 48 -0.58 -0.64 -7.27
CA VAL A 48 -1.46 -0.77 -8.44
C VAL A 48 -0.75 -0.29 -9.70
N TYR A 49 -0.02 0.82 -9.63
CA TYR A 49 0.73 1.38 -10.76
C TYR A 49 1.77 0.40 -11.29
N PHE A 50 2.67 -0.08 -10.42
CA PHE A 50 3.71 -1.03 -10.83
C PHE A 50 3.11 -2.39 -11.21
N GLY A 51 2.15 -2.88 -10.42
CA GLY A 51 1.53 -4.17 -10.63
C GLY A 51 0.72 -4.26 -11.94
N ILE A 52 -0.21 -3.33 -12.16
CA ILE A 52 -0.98 -3.26 -13.41
C ILE A 52 -0.06 -2.89 -14.59
N GLY A 53 0.93 -2.03 -14.41
CA GLY A 53 1.93 -1.74 -15.44
C GLY A 53 2.63 -2.99 -15.96
N SER A 54 3.01 -3.92 -15.07
CA SER A 54 3.58 -5.22 -15.46
C SER A 54 2.55 -6.19 -16.05
N GLN A 55 1.30 -6.16 -15.54
CA GLN A 55 0.18 -6.96 -16.05
C GLN A 55 -0.15 -6.61 -17.50
N VAL A 56 -0.19 -5.32 -17.83
CA VAL A 56 -0.47 -4.83 -19.18
C VAL A 56 0.57 -5.33 -20.18
N GLY A 57 1.86 -5.26 -19.83
CA GLY A 57 2.93 -5.83 -20.66
C GLY A 57 2.78 -7.34 -20.91
N TRP A 58 2.22 -8.08 -19.95
CA TRP A 58 1.96 -9.52 -20.10
C TRP A 58 0.79 -9.79 -21.04
N VAL A 59 -0.35 -9.11 -20.82
CA VAL A 59 -1.54 -9.29 -21.67
C VAL A 59 -1.27 -8.87 -23.10
N PHE A 60 -0.70 -7.68 -23.31
CA PHE A 60 -0.49 -7.15 -24.66
C PHE A 60 0.62 -7.90 -25.39
N GLY A 61 1.69 -8.32 -24.70
CA GLY A 61 2.71 -9.18 -25.29
C GLY A 61 2.14 -10.50 -25.80
N ASN A 62 1.22 -11.11 -25.04
CA ASN A 62 0.55 -12.34 -25.48
C ASN A 62 -0.37 -12.11 -26.68
N ILE A 63 -1.14 -11.02 -26.71
CA ILE A 63 -2.02 -10.68 -27.84
C ILE A 63 -1.20 -10.41 -29.11
N LEU A 64 -0.14 -9.61 -28.99
CA LEU A 64 0.74 -9.22 -30.11
C LEU A 64 1.73 -10.32 -30.50
N LYS A 65 1.80 -11.42 -29.73
CA LYS A 65 2.76 -12.52 -29.90
C LYS A 65 4.22 -12.09 -29.78
N GLU A 66 4.47 -11.06 -28.97
CA GLU A 66 5.79 -10.54 -28.64
C GLU A 66 6.31 -11.24 -27.38
N ALA A 67 7.25 -12.16 -27.56
CA ALA A 67 7.80 -12.94 -26.46
C ALA A 67 8.70 -12.08 -25.55
N GLY A 68 8.59 -12.28 -24.24
CA GLY A 68 9.52 -11.73 -23.26
C GLY A 68 9.21 -10.32 -22.75
N LEU A 69 8.04 -9.73 -23.07
CA LEU A 69 7.65 -8.40 -22.57
C LEU A 69 7.34 -8.41 -21.06
N SER A 70 6.71 -9.48 -20.55
CA SER A 70 6.41 -9.64 -19.12
C SER A 70 6.11 -11.10 -18.78
N SER A 71 6.06 -11.41 -17.48
CA SER A 71 5.80 -12.75 -16.94
C SER A 71 5.08 -12.65 -15.60
N ILE A 72 4.43 -13.75 -15.16
CA ILE A 72 3.79 -13.83 -13.84
C ILE A 72 4.80 -13.52 -12.72
N PHE A 73 6.05 -13.95 -12.89
CA PHE A 73 7.12 -13.62 -11.95
C PHE A 73 7.33 -12.10 -11.83
N GLN A 74 7.49 -11.42 -12.98
CA GLN A 74 7.65 -9.95 -13.03
C GLN A 74 6.44 -9.23 -12.44
N ILE A 75 5.21 -9.70 -12.69
CA ILE A 75 3.99 -9.12 -12.11
C ILE A 75 4.04 -9.20 -10.58
N GLY A 76 4.36 -10.37 -10.02
CA GLY A 76 4.45 -10.51 -8.56
C GLY A 76 5.57 -9.65 -7.96
N MET A 77 6.73 -9.56 -8.60
CA MET A 77 7.82 -8.67 -8.17
C MET A 77 7.41 -7.19 -8.25
N ALA A 78 6.69 -6.77 -9.30
CA ALA A 78 6.24 -5.41 -9.46
C ALA A 78 5.25 -5.00 -8.35
N TYR A 79 4.31 -5.89 -7.99
CA TYR A 79 3.44 -5.68 -6.84
C TYR A 79 4.24 -5.66 -5.52
N ALA A 80 5.20 -6.56 -5.32
CA ALA A 80 6.04 -6.56 -4.11
C ALA A 80 6.80 -5.25 -3.94
N PHE A 81 7.53 -4.79 -4.97
CA PHE A 81 8.24 -3.52 -4.89
C PHE A 81 7.29 -2.34 -4.70
N GLY A 82 6.14 -2.35 -5.35
CA GLY A 82 5.11 -1.35 -5.14
C GLY A 82 4.59 -1.31 -3.70
N ILE A 83 4.42 -2.46 -3.04
CA ILE A 83 4.03 -2.55 -1.62
C ILE A 83 5.16 -2.02 -0.72
N VAL A 84 6.41 -2.37 -1.01
CA VAL A 84 7.57 -1.81 -0.29
C VAL A 84 7.56 -0.28 -0.38
N PHE A 85 7.42 0.29 -1.58
CA PHE A 85 7.35 1.73 -1.75
C PHE A 85 6.14 2.36 -1.05
N ALA A 86 4.97 1.72 -1.11
CA ALA A 86 3.77 2.17 -0.42
C ALA A 86 4.01 2.29 1.09
N ILE A 87 4.52 1.24 1.71
CA ILE A 87 4.78 1.22 3.15
C ILE A 87 5.89 2.21 3.50
N THR A 88 7.02 2.21 2.80
CA THR A 88 8.14 3.12 3.08
C THR A 88 7.74 4.60 2.96
N VAL A 89 6.96 4.97 1.95
CA VAL A 89 6.60 6.36 1.69
C VAL A 89 5.42 6.83 2.54
N CYS A 90 4.40 5.98 2.73
CA CYS A 90 3.10 6.43 3.21
C CYS A 90 2.74 5.96 4.63
N SER A 91 3.35 4.88 5.14
CA SER A 91 2.95 4.29 6.44
C SER A 91 3.11 5.24 7.63
N SER A 92 4.18 6.06 7.64
CA SER A 92 4.42 7.05 8.70
C SER A 92 3.34 8.14 8.79
N THR A 93 2.56 8.33 7.72
CA THR A 93 1.50 9.33 7.67
C THR A 93 0.13 8.76 8.02
N SER A 94 -0.24 7.58 7.48
CA SER A 94 -1.59 7.01 7.68
C SER A 94 -1.67 5.79 8.59
N GLY A 95 -0.54 5.18 8.93
CA GLY A 95 -0.46 3.82 9.51
C GLY A 95 -0.38 2.72 8.44
N GLY A 96 -0.58 3.06 7.17
CA GLY A 96 -0.32 2.20 6.02
C GLY A 96 -1.21 0.98 5.87
N HIS A 97 -2.54 1.17 5.92
CA HIS A 97 -3.47 0.06 5.75
C HIS A 97 -3.54 -0.39 4.28
N PHE A 98 -3.69 0.58 3.37
CA PHE A 98 -3.74 0.43 1.91
C PHE A 98 -4.69 -0.65 1.37
N ASN A 99 -5.61 -1.12 2.19
CA ASN A 99 -6.54 -2.20 1.90
C ASN A 99 -7.78 -2.03 2.79
N PRO A 100 -9.00 -2.03 2.21
CA PRO A 100 -10.23 -1.93 2.98
C PRO A 100 -10.38 -3.04 4.03
N CYS A 101 -9.94 -4.27 3.71
CA CYS A 101 -10.10 -5.42 4.59
C CYS A 101 -9.22 -5.31 5.83
N ILE A 102 -7.97 -4.87 5.65
CA ILE A 102 -7.05 -4.57 6.75
C ILE A 102 -7.63 -3.42 7.58
N THR A 103 -8.15 -2.37 6.93
CA THR A 103 -8.76 -1.23 7.64
C THR A 103 -9.93 -1.67 8.52
N ILE A 104 -10.82 -2.50 7.99
CA ILE A 104 -11.97 -3.03 8.73
C ILE A 104 -11.50 -3.94 9.88
N ALA A 105 -10.54 -4.82 9.64
CA ALA A 105 -10.03 -5.71 10.67
C ALA A 105 -9.27 -4.94 11.78
N MET A 106 -8.56 -3.85 11.46
CA MET A 106 -7.96 -2.95 12.46
C MET A 106 -9.02 -2.24 13.32
N VAL A 107 -10.21 -1.94 12.78
CA VAL A 107 -11.35 -1.42 13.57
C VAL A 107 -11.82 -2.48 14.56
N VAL A 108 -11.98 -3.73 14.11
CA VAL A 108 -12.54 -4.83 14.91
C VAL A 108 -11.58 -5.29 16.01
N PHE A 109 -10.30 -5.50 15.68
CA PHE A 109 -9.35 -6.17 16.58
C PHE A 109 -8.37 -5.22 17.28
N ARG A 110 -8.09 -4.04 16.71
CA ARG A 110 -7.03 -3.13 17.20
C ARG A 110 -7.54 -1.74 17.58
N GLY A 111 -8.86 -1.54 17.63
CA GLY A 111 -9.47 -0.28 18.09
C GLY A 111 -9.29 0.91 17.14
N PHE A 112 -9.05 0.67 15.85
CA PHE A 112 -8.92 1.76 14.89
C PHE A 112 -10.23 2.58 14.77
N PRO A 113 -10.17 3.92 14.75
CA PRO A 113 -11.39 4.74 14.77
C PRO A 113 -12.27 4.53 13.52
N VAL A 114 -13.53 4.15 13.72
CA VAL A 114 -14.51 3.88 12.65
C VAL A 114 -14.63 5.05 11.67
N ARG A 115 -14.67 6.29 12.16
CA ARG A 115 -14.76 7.49 11.30
C ARG A 115 -13.55 7.67 10.39
N LYS A 116 -12.36 7.22 10.81
CA LYS A 116 -11.16 7.22 9.96
C LYS A 116 -11.25 6.11 8.93
N ALA A 117 -11.68 4.92 9.32
CA ALA A 117 -11.86 3.78 8.42
C ALA A 117 -12.80 4.13 7.24
N LEU A 118 -13.93 4.79 7.53
CA LEU A 118 -14.88 5.23 6.50
C LEU A 118 -14.29 6.22 5.49
N ARG A 119 -13.21 6.94 5.84
CA ARG A 119 -12.49 7.84 4.93
C ARG A 119 -11.34 7.15 4.20
N TYR A 120 -10.72 6.16 4.84
CA TYR A 120 -9.61 5.40 4.26
C TYR A 120 -10.07 4.56 3.07
N ILE A 121 -11.17 3.83 3.22
CA ILE A 121 -11.70 2.93 2.17
C ILE A 121 -11.91 3.65 0.82
N PRO A 122 -12.65 4.77 0.73
CA PRO A 122 -12.80 5.48 -0.54
C PRO A 122 -11.49 6.08 -1.04
N ALA A 123 -10.59 6.53 -0.16
CA ALA A 123 -9.28 7.05 -0.56
C ALA A 123 -8.40 5.95 -1.18
N GLN A 124 -8.40 4.74 -0.60
CA GLN A 124 -7.73 3.56 -1.13
C GLN A 124 -8.25 3.20 -2.51
N ILE A 125 -9.59 3.10 -2.68
CA ILE A 125 -10.22 2.82 -3.98
C ILE A 125 -9.86 3.89 -5.01
N PHE A 126 -9.86 5.16 -4.61
CA PHE A 126 -9.48 6.27 -5.47
C PHE A 126 -8.01 6.19 -5.92
N GLY A 127 -7.10 5.79 -5.04
CA GLY A 127 -5.70 5.55 -5.38
C GLY A 127 -5.52 4.51 -6.49
N ALA A 128 -6.21 3.38 -6.38
CA ALA A 128 -6.20 2.33 -7.40
C ALA A 128 -6.78 2.82 -8.72
N PHE A 129 -7.93 3.51 -8.66
CA PHE A 129 -8.59 4.09 -9.83
C PHE A 129 -7.66 5.02 -10.64
N ILE A 130 -7.00 5.96 -9.96
CA ILE A 130 -6.07 6.89 -10.60
C ILE A 130 -4.85 6.15 -11.17
N ALA A 131 -4.27 5.20 -10.44
CA ALA A 131 -3.15 4.41 -10.95
C ALA A 131 -3.50 3.67 -12.25
N THR A 132 -4.66 3.03 -12.30
CA THR A 132 -5.12 2.31 -13.50
C THR A 132 -5.31 3.26 -14.70
N LEU A 133 -5.89 4.44 -14.50
CA LEU A 133 -6.05 5.42 -15.58
C LEU A 133 -4.70 5.96 -16.09
N VAL A 134 -3.74 6.19 -15.19
CA VAL A 134 -2.38 6.59 -15.57
C VAL A 134 -1.72 5.51 -16.41
N VAL A 135 -1.80 4.24 -15.99
CA VAL A 135 -1.23 3.12 -16.75
C VAL A 135 -1.91 2.98 -18.10
N TYR A 136 -3.24 3.09 -18.17
CA TYR A 136 -3.99 3.08 -19.43
C TYR A 136 -3.44 4.14 -20.40
N ASN A 137 -3.27 5.38 -19.93
CA ASN A 137 -2.78 6.46 -20.78
C ASN A 137 -1.32 6.22 -21.23
N GLN A 138 -0.46 5.70 -20.35
CA GLN A 138 0.93 5.38 -20.68
C GLN A 138 1.05 4.25 -21.72
N TRP A 139 0.13 3.29 -21.69
CA TRP A 139 0.13 2.12 -22.58
C TRP A 139 -0.82 2.24 -23.78
N LYS A 140 -1.44 3.40 -23.98
CA LYS A 140 -2.51 3.60 -24.99
C LYS A 140 -2.12 3.14 -26.39
N ALA A 141 -0.91 3.45 -26.85
CA ALA A 141 -0.44 3.05 -28.17
C ALA A 141 -0.35 1.51 -28.34
N PHE A 142 0.07 0.80 -27.30
CA PHE A 142 0.14 -0.67 -27.32
C PHE A 142 -1.24 -1.32 -27.17
N LEU A 143 -2.14 -0.67 -26.41
CA LEU A 143 -3.54 -1.08 -26.35
C LEU A 143 -4.18 -1.01 -27.74
N ASP A 144 -4.00 0.11 -28.45
CA ASP A 144 -4.54 0.30 -29.79
C ASP A 144 -4.01 -0.74 -30.77
N ALA A 145 -2.72 -1.06 -30.68
CA ALA A 145 -2.12 -2.14 -31.47
C ALA A 145 -2.70 -3.52 -31.12
N ALA A 146 -2.92 -3.80 -29.83
CA ALA A 146 -3.47 -5.06 -29.37
C ALA A 146 -4.94 -5.24 -29.83
N GLU A 147 -5.77 -4.20 -29.71
CA GLU A 147 -7.15 -4.21 -30.19
C GLU A 147 -7.22 -4.37 -31.71
N ALA A 148 -6.46 -3.58 -32.46
CA ALA A 148 -6.38 -3.70 -33.92
C ALA A 148 -5.90 -5.10 -34.37
N GLY A 149 -4.95 -5.69 -33.64
CA GLY A 149 -4.49 -7.06 -33.88
C GLY A 149 -5.58 -8.11 -33.68
N LEU A 150 -6.42 -7.93 -32.65
CA LEU A 150 -7.57 -8.81 -32.39
C LEU A 150 -8.68 -8.64 -33.44
N GLU A 151 -8.98 -7.41 -33.85
CA GLU A 151 -9.94 -7.13 -34.93
C GLU A 151 -9.49 -7.75 -36.26
N ALA A 152 -8.19 -7.64 -36.58
CA ALA A 152 -7.61 -8.22 -37.79
C ALA A 152 -7.59 -9.76 -37.78
N ALA A 153 -7.64 -10.40 -36.62
CA ALA A 153 -7.66 -11.86 -36.48
C ALA A 153 -9.01 -12.47 -36.92
N GLY A 154 -10.08 -11.69 -36.97
CA GLY A 154 -11.37 -12.08 -37.52
C GLY A 154 -12.55 -11.35 -36.88
N PRO A 155 -13.72 -11.37 -37.52
CA PRO A 155 -14.92 -10.73 -36.98
C PRO A 155 -15.31 -11.34 -35.61
N GLY A 156 -15.58 -10.50 -34.61
CA GLY A 156 -16.06 -10.94 -33.29
C GLY A 156 -14.97 -11.40 -32.33
N VAL A 157 -13.69 -11.44 -32.75
CA VAL A 157 -12.59 -11.96 -31.91
C VAL A 157 -12.30 -11.01 -30.75
N LEU A 158 -12.24 -9.70 -30.98
CA LEU A 158 -12.03 -8.70 -29.94
C LEU A 158 -13.15 -8.77 -28.89
N GLU A 159 -14.40 -8.76 -29.33
CA GLU A 159 -15.58 -8.79 -28.47
C GLU A 159 -15.64 -10.05 -27.60
N ALA A 160 -15.22 -11.20 -28.16
CA ALA A 160 -15.18 -12.47 -27.44
C ALA A 160 -14.15 -12.48 -26.31
N VAL A 161 -13.03 -11.74 -26.44
CA VAL A 161 -11.95 -11.75 -25.45
C VAL A 161 -11.90 -10.51 -24.57
N LEU A 162 -12.57 -9.41 -24.95
CA LEU A 162 -12.44 -8.08 -24.34
C LEU A 162 -12.52 -8.13 -22.81
N PHE A 163 -13.54 -8.80 -22.27
CA PHE A 163 -13.81 -8.96 -20.84
C PHE A 163 -13.35 -10.32 -20.28
N THR A 164 -12.18 -10.77 -20.72
CA THR A 164 -11.51 -11.98 -20.19
C THR A 164 -10.15 -11.61 -19.60
N PRO A 165 -9.54 -12.46 -18.75
CA PRO A 165 -8.22 -12.18 -18.15
C PRO A 165 -7.08 -11.99 -19.15
N ASN A 166 -7.26 -12.47 -20.38
CA ASN A 166 -6.27 -12.38 -21.45
C ASN A 166 -6.62 -11.30 -22.50
N GLY A 167 -7.72 -10.58 -22.31
CA GLY A 167 -8.15 -9.52 -23.23
C GLY A 167 -7.77 -8.11 -22.78
N PRO A 168 -7.98 -7.10 -23.63
CA PRO A 168 -7.62 -5.71 -23.36
C PRO A 168 -8.17 -5.15 -22.04
N ALA A 169 -9.42 -5.44 -21.67
CA ALA A 169 -9.95 -4.97 -20.38
C ALA A 169 -9.37 -5.77 -19.20
N GLY A 170 -9.01 -7.04 -19.42
CA GLY A 170 -8.35 -7.93 -18.45
C GLY A 170 -6.93 -7.51 -18.06
N ALA A 171 -6.30 -6.66 -18.86
CA ALA A 171 -5.04 -6.01 -18.48
C ALA A 171 -5.19 -5.09 -17.25
N PHE A 172 -6.41 -4.56 -17.01
CA PHE A 172 -6.69 -3.62 -15.95
C PHE A 172 -7.55 -4.23 -14.83
N GLY A 173 -8.65 -4.91 -15.20
CA GLY A 173 -9.59 -5.52 -14.27
C GLY A 173 -9.44 -7.05 -14.19
N ASN A 174 -9.85 -7.65 -13.08
CA ASN A 174 -9.89 -9.11 -12.98
C ASN A 174 -11.18 -9.65 -13.59
N TYR A 175 -11.09 -10.69 -14.41
CA TYR A 175 -12.25 -11.39 -14.98
C TYR A 175 -12.13 -12.90 -14.73
N LEU A 176 -13.22 -13.62 -14.96
CA LEU A 176 -13.24 -15.06 -14.77
C LEU A 176 -12.61 -15.76 -16.00
N LEU A 177 -11.59 -16.60 -15.78
CA LEU A 177 -11.00 -17.44 -16.83
C LEU A 177 -11.72 -18.78 -16.91
N ALA A 178 -12.19 -19.21 -18.09
CA ALA A 178 -12.70 -20.57 -18.27
C ALA A 178 -11.55 -21.60 -18.09
N PRO A 179 -11.78 -22.76 -17.44
CA PRO A 179 -13.04 -23.32 -16.96
C PRO A 179 -13.35 -23.05 -15.47
N GLN A 180 -12.81 -21.97 -14.86
CA GLN A 180 -13.05 -21.68 -13.45
C GLN A 180 -14.53 -21.47 -13.13
N THR A 181 -14.94 -21.88 -11.93
CA THR A 181 -16.29 -21.69 -11.40
C THR A 181 -16.28 -20.74 -10.21
N LEU A 182 -17.41 -20.08 -9.94
CA LEU A 182 -17.50 -19.11 -8.83
C LEU A 182 -17.06 -19.69 -7.47
N PRO A 183 -17.42 -20.94 -7.07
CA PRO A 183 -16.94 -21.52 -5.82
C PRO A 183 -15.42 -21.74 -5.77
N ARG A 184 -14.80 -22.10 -6.90
CA ARG A 184 -13.35 -22.33 -6.96
C ARG A 184 -12.58 -21.02 -6.84
N VAL A 185 -13.06 -19.97 -7.50
CA VAL A 185 -12.50 -18.62 -7.35
C VAL A 185 -12.69 -18.11 -5.93
N PHE A 186 -13.89 -18.27 -5.36
CA PHE A 186 -14.14 -17.90 -3.97
C PHE A 186 -13.13 -18.58 -3.03
N MET A 187 -12.92 -19.89 -3.20
CA MET A 187 -11.96 -20.64 -2.39
C MET A 187 -10.54 -20.10 -2.58
N ASN A 188 -10.12 -19.85 -3.83
CA ASN A 188 -8.80 -19.31 -4.12
C ASN A 188 -8.58 -17.94 -3.47
N GLU A 189 -9.56 -17.03 -3.60
CA GLU A 189 -9.53 -15.69 -3.01
C GLU A 189 -9.51 -15.77 -1.48
N PHE A 190 -10.44 -16.54 -0.89
CA PHE A 190 -10.58 -16.66 0.56
C PHE A 190 -9.33 -17.22 1.22
N VAL A 191 -8.76 -18.30 0.68
CA VAL A 191 -7.57 -18.95 1.25
C VAL A 191 -6.36 -18.04 1.12
N ASN A 192 -6.10 -17.46 -0.06
CA ASN A 192 -4.95 -16.57 -0.23
C ASN A 192 -5.05 -15.33 0.66
N CYS A 193 -6.23 -14.70 0.75
CA CYS A 193 -6.43 -13.55 1.63
C CYS A 193 -6.24 -13.93 3.10
N THR A 194 -6.71 -15.12 3.51
CA THR A 194 -6.52 -15.62 4.88
C THR A 194 -5.04 -15.81 5.18
N VAL A 195 -4.27 -16.45 4.28
CA VAL A 195 -2.84 -16.68 4.46
C VAL A 195 -2.06 -15.37 4.54
N ILE A 196 -2.30 -14.44 3.62
CA ILE A 196 -1.64 -13.12 3.66
C ILE A 196 -2.00 -12.37 4.94
N ALA A 197 -3.27 -12.40 5.35
CA ALA A 197 -3.70 -11.72 6.57
C ALA A 197 -3.06 -12.34 7.82
N ILE A 198 -2.92 -13.67 7.92
CA ILE A 198 -2.16 -14.30 9.03
C ILE A 198 -0.72 -13.78 9.06
N ILE A 199 -0.07 -13.68 7.89
CA ILE A 199 1.30 -13.14 7.79
C ILE A 199 1.34 -11.68 8.21
N ILE A 200 0.39 -10.85 7.77
CA ILE A 200 0.30 -9.43 8.17
C ILE A 200 0.13 -9.33 9.70
N TRP A 201 -0.74 -10.14 10.30
CA TRP A 201 -0.94 -10.18 11.75
C TRP A 201 0.36 -10.55 12.47
N ALA A 202 1.08 -11.55 11.97
CA ALA A 202 2.38 -11.93 12.49
C ALA A 202 3.43 -10.81 12.38
N CYS A 203 3.37 -10.01 11.33
CA CYS A 203 4.28 -8.88 11.11
C CYS A 203 4.00 -7.67 12.01
N ILE A 204 2.75 -7.47 12.45
CA ILE A 204 2.37 -6.38 13.36
C ILE A 204 2.34 -6.81 14.83
N ASP A 205 2.59 -8.09 15.10
CA ASP A 205 2.73 -8.63 16.45
C ASP A 205 4.05 -8.16 17.08
N PRO A 206 4.02 -7.37 18.16
CA PRO A 206 5.22 -6.83 18.77
C PRO A 206 6.10 -7.91 19.43
N SER A 207 5.57 -9.10 19.70
CA SER A 207 6.31 -10.23 20.29
C SER A 207 7.12 -11.03 19.25
N ASN A 208 6.81 -10.87 17.96
CA ASN A 208 7.45 -11.66 16.90
C ASN A 208 8.89 -11.18 16.62
N ALA A 209 9.85 -11.84 17.25
CA ALA A 209 11.28 -11.52 17.11
C ALA A 209 11.85 -11.77 15.70
N LEU A 210 11.22 -12.65 14.89
CA LEU A 210 11.67 -12.95 13.54
C LEU A 210 11.26 -11.88 12.52
N CYS A 211 10.24 -11.08 12.85
CA CYS A 211 9.74 -10.03 11.96
C CYS A 211 9.80 -8.66 12.65
N PRO A 212 10.99 -8.08 12.80
CA PRO A 212 11.10 -6.71 13.31
C PRO A 212 10.37 -5.74 12.37
N PRO A 213 9.90 -4.57 12.85
CA PRO A 213 9.02 -3.70 12.07
C PRO A 213 9.53 -3.27 10.69
N PRO A 214 10.84 -3.00 10.48
CA PRO A 214 11.35 -2.73 9.13
C PRO A 214 11.20 -3.92 8.18
N MET A 215 11.35 -5.15 8.68
CA MET A 215 11.26 -6.39 7.91
C MET A 215 9.83 -6.75 7.53
N ALA A 216 8.84 -6.34 8.34
CA ALA A 216 7.42 -6.51 8.04
C ALA A 216 7.05 -6.05 6.63
N THR A 217 7.63 -4.92 6.19
CA THR A 217 7.45 -4.36 4.85
C THR A 217 7.76 -5.38 3.74
N PHE A 218 8.89 -6.07 3.84
CA PHE A 218 9.33 -7.04 2.84
C PHE A 218 8.57 -8.36 2.96
N VAL A 219 8.30 -8.82 4.18
CA VAL A 219 7.55 -10.08 4.39
C VAL A 219 6.15 -9.98 3.81
N VAL A 220 5.44 -8.87 4.06
CA VAL A 220 4.10 -8.64 3.50
C VAL A 220 4.17 -8.51 1.97
N ALA A 221 5.16 -7.79 1.43
CA ALA A 221 5.35 -7.65 0.00
C ALA A 221 5.60 -9.00 -0.71
N PHE A 222 6.47 -9.85 -0.15
CA PHE A 222 6.77 -11.16 -0.72
C PHE A 222 5.63 -12.17 -0.50
N ALA A 223 4.86 -12.07 0.58
CA ALA A 223 3.64 -12.85 0.74
C ALA A 223 2.63 -12.55 -0.38
N TYR A 224 2.46 -11.27 -0.72
CA TYR A 224 1.61 -10.85 -1.83
C TYR A 224 2.13 -11.37 -3.18
N ALA A 225 3.44 -11.28 -3.43
CA ALA A 225 4.06 -11.81 -4.64
C ALA A 225 3.93 -13.34 -4.75
N ALA A 226 4.13 -14.07 -3.66
CA ALA A 226 3.96 -15.52 -3.62
C ALA A 226 2.53 -15.94 -3.97
N SER A 227 1.53 -15.20 -3.47
CA SER A 227 0.13 -15.42 -3.87
C SER A 227 -0.11 -15.17 -5.36
N ILE A 228 0.52 -14.15 -5.95
CA ILE A 228 0.43 -13.92 -7.41
C ILE A 228 1.07 -15.08 -8.17
N TRP A 229 2.29 -15.48 -7.81
CA TRP A 229 3.03 -16.52 -8.53
C TRP A 229 2.34 -17.88 -8.48
N GLY A 230 1.73 -18.22 -7.34
CA GLY A 230 1.02 -19.48 -7.18
C GLY A 230 -0.42 -19.47 -7.69
N TYR A 231 -1.11 -18.32 -7.61
CA TYR A 231 -2.58 -18.30 -7.62
C TYR A 231 -3.21 -17.19 -8.48
N ALA A 232 -2.44 -16.44 -9.26
CA ALA A 232 -3.00 -15.46 -10.20
C ALA A 232 -3.78 -16.12 -11.35
N VAL A 233 -3.35 -17.29 -11.84
CA VAL A 233 -4.00 -17.98 -12.97
C VAL A 233 -5.43 -18.44 -12.63
N PRO A 234 -5.71 -19.06 -11.46
CA PRO A 234 -7.07 -19.30 -11.01
C PRO A 234 -7.89 -18.03 -10.70
N GLY A 235 -7.22 -16.87 -10.64
CA GLY A 235 -7.81 -15.56 -10.37
C GLY A 235 -7.73 -15.20 -8.89
N VAL A 236 -6.96 -14.16 -8.59
CA VAL A 236 -6.83 -13.62 -7.23
C VAL A 236 -6.75 -12.09 -7.26
N SER A 237 -7.45 -11.44 -6.34
CA SER A 237 -7.53 -9.98 -6.19
C SER A 237 -6.70 -9.50 -4.99
N LEU A 238 -6.82 -10.21 -3.86
CA LEU A 238 -6.13 -9.97 -2.58
C LEU A 238 -6.46 -8.63 -1.89
N ASN A 239 -7.08 -7.69 -2.60
CA ASN A 239 -7.31 -6.34 -2.11
C ASN A 239 -8.53 -5.68 -2.78
N ALA A 240 -9.51 -5.30 -1.94
CA ALA A 240 -10.77 -4.75 -2.39
C ALA A 240 -10.60 -3.40 -3.10
N ALA A 241 -9.71 -2.54 -2.60
CA ALA A 241 -9.45 -1.25 -3.22
C ALA A 241 -8.79 -1.39 -4.59
N ARG A 242 -7.82 -2.31 -4.71
CA ARG A 242 -7.16 -2.63 -5.99
C ARG A 242 -8.18 -3.07 -7.03
N ASP A 243 -9.05 -4.00 -6.68
CA ASP A 243 -9.99 -4.59 -7.62
C ASP A 243 -11.14 -3.63 -7.98
N VAL A 244 -11.78 -3.03 -6.97
CA VAL A 244 -12.87 -2.07 -7.19
C VAL A 244 -12.35 -0.84 -7.95
N GLY A 245 -11.22 -0.26 -7.54
CA GLY A 245 -10.66 0.91 -8.19
C GLY A 245 -10.27 0.67 -9.64
N ALA A 246 -9.59 -0.45 -9.93
CA ALA A 246 -9.22 -0.80 -11.28
C ALA A 246 -10.44 -1.11 -12.17
N ARG A 247 -11.49 -1.74 -11.63
CA ARG A 247 -12.76 -1.94 -12.34
C ARG A 247 -13.49 -0.64 -12.63
N LEU A 248 -13.50 0.31 -11.69
CA LEU A 248 -14.06 1.64 -11.91
C LEU A 248 -13.34 2.32 -13.08
N ALA A 249 -12.01 2.21 -13.16
CA ALA A 249 -11.24 2.74 -14.28
C ALA A 249 -11.55 1.99 -15.58
N ALA A 250 -11.66 0.66 -15.56
CA ALA A 250 -12.06 -0.13 -16.71
C ALA A 250 -13.46 0.26 -17.22
N MET A 251 -14.40 0.61 -16.33
CA MET A 251 -15.72 1.11 -16.72
C MET A 251 -15.70 2.50 -17.35
N VAL A 252 -14.74 3.35 -16.95
CA VAL A 252 -14.52 4.63 -17.62
C VAL A 252 -13.97 4.43 -19.04
N ILE A 253 -13.11 3.42 -19.23
CA ILE A 253 -12.45 3.14 -20.51
C ILE A 253 -13.39 2.41 -21.49
N TYR A 254 -14.04 1.34 -21.04
CA TYR A 254 -14.80 0.40 -21.88
C TYR A 254 -16.32 0.42 -21.63
N GLY A 255 -16.80 1.31 -20.76
CA GLY A 255 -18.22 1.40 -20.41
C GLY A 255 -18.66 0.41 -19.32
N VAL A 256 -19.96 0.45 -19.00
CA VAL A 256 -20.55 -0.24 -17.83
C VAL A 256 -20.40 -1.78 -17.90
N GLU A 257 -20.21 -2.34 -19.08
CA GLU A 257 -19.98 -3.79 -19.27
C GLU A 257 -18.71 -4.28 -18.59
N ALA A 258 -17.70 -3.40 -18.45
CA ALA A 258 -16.45 -3.70 -17.74
C ALA A 258 -16.62 -3.93 -16.23
N LYS A 259 -17.82 -3.70 -15.67
CA LYS A 259 -18.13 -4.08 -14.28
C LYS A 259 -17.93 -5.58 -14.03
N GLY A 260 -18.01 -6.40 -15.07
CA GLY A 260 -17.93 -7.85 -15.01
C GLY A 260 -19.22 -8.50 -14.51
N THR A 261 -19.10 -9.74 -14.02
CA THR A 261 -20.24 -10.59 -13.62
C THR A 261 -20.30 -10.74 -12.09
N SER A 262 -21.06 -11.71 -11.58
CA SER A 262 -21.08 -12.07 -10.15
C SER A 262 -19.69 -12.36 -9.58
N TYR A 263 -18.73 -12.76 -10.43
CA TYR A 263 -17.31 -12.87 -10.08
C TYR A 263 -16.73 -11.57 -9.49
N SER A 264 -17.13 -10.42 -10.01
CA SER A 264 -16.58 -9.11 -9.59
C SER A 264 -16.88 -8.81 -8.12
N ALA A 265 -18.07 -9.18 -7.64
CA ALA A 265 -18.43 -8.99 -6.23
C ALA A 265 -17.64 -9.95 -5.32
N ILE A 266 -17.45 -11.21 -5.76
CA ILE A 266 -16.67 -12.21 -5.03
C ILE A 266 -15.22 -11.75 -4.88
N THR A 267 -14.57 -11.41 -5.98
CA THR A 267 -13.16 -10.97 -5.98
C THR A 267 -12.92 -9.65 -5.27
N ALA A 268 -13.91 -8.74 -5.27
CA ALA A 268 -13.79 -7.48 -4.56
C ALA A 268 -13.95 -7.63 -3.04
N LEU A 269 -14.87 -8.50 -2.57
CA LEU A 269 -15.35 -8.46 -1.18
C LEU A 269 -14.96 -9.67 -0.33
N VAL A 270 -14.56 -10.81 -0.90
CA VAL A 270 -14.24 -12.05 -0.15
C VAL A 270 -13.02 -11.89 0.75
N ASN A 271 -12.09 -11.02 0.36
CA ASN A 271 -10.95 -10.62 1.18
C ASN A 271 -11.35 -10.05 2.56
N ILE A 272 -12.54 -9.43 2.71
CA ILE A 272 -13.00 -8.89 4.00
C ILE A 272 -13.25 -10.01 5.02
N PRO A 273 -14.18 -10.97 4.80
CA PRO A 273 -14.40 -12.07 5.74
C PRO A 273 -13.15 -12.96 5.89
N ALA A 274 -12.35 -13.14 4.84
CA ALA A 274 -11.08 -13.88 4.93
C ALA A 274 -10.07 -13.21 5.89
N THR A 275 -9.92 -11.90 5.80
CA THR A 275 -9.03 -11.12 6.68
C THR A 275 -9.51 -11.16 8.13
N LEU A 276 -10.82 -11.00 8.36
CA LEU A 276 -11.41 -11.10 9.70
C LEU A 276 -11.23 -12.50 10.30
N PHE A 277 -11.36 -13.54 9.47
CA PHE A 277 -11.15 -14.93 9.87
C PHE A 277 -9.67 -15.19 10.22
N ALA A 278 -8.74 -14.70 9.42
CA ALA A 278 -7.30 -14.76 9.71
C ALA A 278 -6.93 -14.05 11.02
N ALA A 279 -7.44 -12.83 11.21
CA ALA A 279 -7.26 -12.07 12.44
C ALA A 279 -7.77 -12.84 13.65
N PHE A 280 -8.99 -13.40 13.55
CA PHE A 280 -9.56 -14.24 14.59
C PHE A 280 -8.67 -15.46 14.91
N ILE A 281 -8.20 -16.19 13.89
CA ILE A 281 -7.27 -17.32 14.09
C ILE A 281 -6.01 -16.86 14.82
N TYR A 282 -5.38 -15.78 14.36
CA TYR A 282 -4.14 -15.31 14.93
C TYR A 282 -4.32 -14.87 16.39
N GLU A 283 -5.36 -14.10 16.70
CA GLU A 283 -5.65 -13.63 18.06
C GLU A 283 -6.00 -14.76 19.04
N ILE A 284 -6.66 -15.83 18.58
CA ILE A 284 -7.05 -16.95 19.45
C ILE A 284 -5.90 -17.93 19.68
N PHE A 285 -5.10 -18.20 18.66
CA PHE A 285 -4.14 -19.32 18.70
C PHE A 285 -2.68 -18.91 18.75
N LEU A 286 -2.33 -17.69 18.33
CA LEU A 286 -0.94 -17.28 18.13
C LEU A 286 -0.54 -16.06 18.97
N VAL A 287 -1.48 -15.20 19.36
CA VAL A 287 -1.21 -14.10 20.28
C VAL A 287 -1.09 -14.63 21.71
N ASP A 288 0.01 -14.25 22.36
CA ASP A 288 0.23 -14.47 23.78
C ASP A 288 0.53 -13.12 24.45
N SER A 289 -0.29 -12.74 25.44
CA SER A 289 -0.12 -11.47 26.15
C SER A 289 1.02 -11.48 27.16
N ASP A 290 1.48 -12.67 27.56
CA ASP A 290 2.64 -12.84 28.45
C ASP A 290 3.96 -12.89 27.67
N ALA A 291 3.90 -12.94 26.33
CA ALA A 291 5.08 -12.94 25.48
C ALA A 291 5.86 -11.62 25.57
N ALA A 292 7.19 -11.72 25.60
CA ALA A 292 8.07 -10.56 25.65
C ALA A 292 8.02 -9.78 24.32
N VAL A 293 7.90 -8.46 24.43
CA VAL A 293 7.97 -7.55 23.28
C VAL A 293 9.40 -7.52 22.73
N ALA A 294 9.55 -7.70 21.41
CA ALA A 294 10.83 -7.59 20.74
C ALA A 294 11.43 -6.18 20.90
N PRO A 295 12.74 -6.03 21.15
CA PRO A 295 13.36 -4.71 21.41
C PRO A 295 13.13 -3.67 20.31
N GLU A 296 13.14 -4.08 19.04
CA GLU A 296 12.90 -3.18 17.90
C GLU A 296 11.43 -2.73 17.83
N SER A 297 10.50 -3.62 18.14
CA SER A 297 9.08 -3.30 18.25
C SER A 297 8.84 -2.29 19.38
N LEU A 298 9.54 -2.45 20.51
CA LEU A 298 9.47 -1.51 21.63
C LEU A 298 9.97 -0.11 21.23
N LYS A 299 11.08 -0.01 20.51
CA LYS A 299 11.60 1.28 19.98
C LYS A 299 10.60 1.94 19.04
N MET A 300 9.95 1.17 18.17
CA MET A 300 8.92 1.66 17.25
C MET A 300 7.69 2.18 18.01
N ILE A 301 7.22 1.44 19.02
CA ILE A 301 6.10 1.88 19.88
C ILE A 301 6.45 3.18 20.59
N GLN A 302 7.65 3.29 21.15
CA GLN A 302 8.13 4.51 21.80
C GLN A 302 8.20 5.69 20.81
N HIS A 303 8.68 5.45 19.59
CA HIS A 303 8.72 6.46 18.53
C HIS A 303 7.31 7.00 18.21
N HIS A 304 6.32 6.11 18.04
CA HIS A 304 4.93 6.50 17.80
C HIS A 304 4.31 7.26 18.99
N GLN A 305 4.57 6.84 20.22
CA GLN A 305 4.10 7.52 21.43
C GLN A 305 4.68 8.94 21.55
N ASN A 306 5.96 9.11 21.23
CA ASN A 306 6.62 10.41 21.24
C ASN A 306 6.01 11.37 20.20
N HIS A 307 5.64 10.87 19.02
CA HIS A 307 4.92 11.63 18.01
C HIS A 307 3.51 12.05 18.47
N ALA A 308 2.77 11.17 19.15
CA ALA A 308 1.41 11.46 19.63
C ALA A 308 1.36 12.53 20.73
N ARG A 309 2.38 12.59 21.61
CA ARG A 309 2.46 13.58 22.71
C ARG A 309 2.54 15.02 22.22
N LEU A 310 3.07 15.28 21.03
CA LEU A 310 3.08 16.62 20.42
C LEU A 310 1.68 17.16 20.09
N GLY A 311 0.69 16.28 19.85
CA GLY A 311 -0.69 16.68 19.62
C GLY A 311 -1.38 17.24 20.88
N HIS A 312 -0.86 16.89 22.07
CA HIS A 312 -1.36 17.35 23.36
C HIS A 312 -0.45 18.40 24.03
N ALA A 313 0.87 18.38 23.78
CA ALA A 313 1.87 19.26 24.37
C ALA A 313 2.19 20.51 23.52
N SER A 314 1.23 21.01 22.73
CA SER A 314 1.41 22.24 21.95
C SER A 314 1.48 23.54 22.80
N GLY A 315 1.75 23.42 24.10
CA GLY A 315 2.22 24.50 24.94
C GLY A 315 3.40 24.02 25.78
N HIS A 316 4.54 24.69 25.65
CA HIS A 316 5.73 24.60 26.52
C HIS A 316 6.66 23.39 26.30
N ALA A 317 7.37 23.39 25.18
CA ALA A 317 8.76 22.93 25.21
C ALA A 317 9.64 24.18 25.08
N ALA A 318 10.37 24.50 26.15
CA ALA A 318 11.27 25.65 26.20
C ALA A 318 12.34 25.53 25.10
N PRO A 319 12.77 26.64 24.48
CA PRO A 319 13.93 26.61 23.61
C PRO A 319 15.13 26.11 24.41
N VAL A 320 15.94 25.25 23.79
CA VAL A 320 17.28 24.92 24.31
C VAL A 320 18.02 26.24 24.56
N PRO A 321 18.65 26.47 25.72
CA PRO A 321 19.44 27.67 25.93
C PRO A 321 20.56 27.68 24.90
N HIS A 322 20.62 28.72 24.08
CA HIS A 322 21.89 29.10 23.48
C HIS A 322 22.85 29.32 24.66
N SER A 323 23.93 28.54 24.70
CA SER A 323 24.99 28.72 25.69
C SER A 323 25.41 30.18 25.66
N GLU A 324 25.15 30.89 26.75
CA GLU A 324 25.60 32.27 26.95
C GLU A 324 27.12 32.33 26.75
N ASP A 325 27.51 33.31 25.94
CA ASP A 325 28.88 33.71 25.70
C ASP A 325 29.61 33.95 27.03
N THR A 326 30.64 33.15 27.31
CA THR A 326 31.77 33.65 28.09
C THR A 326 32.64 34.47 27.16
N ASP A 327 32.49 35.78 27.26
CA ASP A 327 33.37 36.82 26.73
C ASP A 327 34.86 36.44 26.90
N THR A 328 35.54 36.17 25.80
CA THR A 328 36.91 36.66 25.60
C THR A 328 37.08 37.03 24.13
N SER A 329 37.48 38.28 23.92
CA SER A 329 37.69 38.94 22.64
C SER A 329 38.59 38.17 21.68
N SER A 330 38.14 37.92 20.46
CA SER A 330 38.90 38.19 19.23
C SER A 330 38.02 37.98 18.00
N ASN A 331 38.04 38.96 17.10
CA ASN A 331 37.44 38.91 15.77
C ASN A 331 38.00 37.71 14.99
N GLU A 332 37.21 36.67 14.78
CA GLU A 332 37.41 35.76 13.65
C GLU A 332 36.10 35.07 13.27
N LYS A 333 35.70 35.25 12.00
CA LYS A 333 34.57 34.53 11.37
C LYS A 333 34.85 33.03 11.47
N ARG A 334 34.13 32.28 12.31
CA ARG A 334 34.23 30.81 12.32
C ARG A 334 33.44 30.22 11.15
N SER A 335 34.19 29.70 10.19
CA SER A 335 33.72 28.95 9.03
C SER A 335 33.07 27.62 9.43
N ILE A 336 32.06 27.24 8.66
CA ILE A 336 31.44 25.90 8.58
C ILE A 336 32.53 24.83 8.43
N ARG A 337 32.82 24.07 9.50
CA ARG A 337 33.39 22.69 9.45
C ARG A 337 33.11 22.00 10.77
N GLN A 338 32.17 21.05 10.78
CA GLN A 338 32.15 19.94 11.74
C GLN A 338 31.13 18.88 11.32
N PHE A 339 31.35 18.28 10.15
CA PHE A 339 30.84 16.94 9.81
C PHE A 339 31.80 16.31 8.79
N GLU A 340 33.04 16.09 9.23
CA GLU A 340 33.94 15.12 8.60
C GLU A 340 34.30 14.12 9.70
N ASN A 341 34.11 12.83 9.38
CA ASN A 341 34.38 11.63 10.17
C ASN A 341 33.19 11.07 10.96
N VAL A 342 32.28 10.40 10.23
CA VAL A 342 31.67 9.16 10.71
C VAL A 342 31.99 8.09 9.66
N PRO A 343 32.68 6.98 10.01
CA PRO A 343 33.00 5.94 9.04
C PRO A 343 31.75 5.19 8.58
N VAL A 344 31.80 4.79 7.30
CA VAL A 344 30.75 4.14 6.48
C VAL A 344 30.13 2.91 7.13
#